data_AF-A0A645A8N8-F1
#
_entry.id   AF-A0A645A8N8-F1
#
_cell.length_a   1.000
_cell.length_b   1.000
_cell.length_c   1.000
_cell.angle_alpha   90.00
_cell.angle_beta   90.00
_cell.angle_gamma   90.00
#
_symmetry.space_group_name_H-M   'P 1'
#
loop_
_entity.id
_entity.type
_entity.pdbx_description
1 polymer ?
#
loop_
_entity_poly.entity_id
_entity_poly.type
_entity_poly.pdbx_seq_one_letter_code
_entity_poly.pdbx_strand_id
1 'polypeptide(L)'
;MFVNIDIIKWESILHNLLSNALKYTPAGGSISLSLNYKETEQELAISVSDTGIGISQQDLPYIFQRFFQSSRTKGKKEGTGIGLYLVKRYAELHGVNITVASEEDKGTTVTLTMPITADTETSGVVPASSGLPDATGGPATDEGALQPLILIVEDEPEICRMIKEVLGNRYRYSEASNGKEGLKHCIEEVPDLVITDFMMPLMNGMEMCNHIKKYLPTSAIPIIMLTGVSNKETELESIRHHIDSFITKPFEASMLLSRVEQLLSKKQILEAQTRIETLSVPQKSDAVSFDEKFLADVTRMIEDHMDDAGLNVNMLCQLSDISNKQMYRKIKQLTGLSPVEYIKNIRMKKAAMLLEQQKFSIAEVMYMVGFSSSSYFSKCFQSEFGVTPKQYMEKS
;
A
#
# COMPACT_ATOMS: atom_id res chain seq x y z
N MET A 1 19.55 -24.32 6.87
CA MET A 1 18.50 -24.62 5.88
C MET A 1 17.64 -23.39 5.76
N PHE A 2 17.56 -22.79 4.57
CA PHE A 2 16.67 -21.67 4.29
C PHE A 2 15.52 -22.18 3.44
N VAL A 3 14.31 -21.75 3.76
CA VAL A 3 13.09 -22.15 3.05
C VAL A 3 12.44 -20.87 2.53
N ASN A 4 12.14 -20.82 1.23
CA ASN A 4 11.45 -19.69 0.65
C ASN A 4 9.96 -19.80 0.99
N ILE A 5 9.51 -19.03 1.97
CA ILE A 5 8.13 -19.05 2.49
C ILE A 5 7.55 -17.65 2.54
N ASP A 6 6.24 -17.53 2.33
CA ASP A 6 5.50 -16.30 2.62
C ASP A 6 5.39 -16.13 4.13
N ILE A 7 6.28 -15.31 4.69
CA ILE A 7 6.43 -15.08 6.13
C ILE A 7 5.10 -14.65 6.77
N ILE A 8 4.31 -13.83 6.08
CA ILE A 8 3.04 -13.29 6.62
C ILE A 8 1.98 -14.38 6.72
N LYS A 9 1.90 -15.27 5.71
CA LYS A 9 0.94 -16.39 5.75
C LYS A 9 1.34 -17.45 6.76
N TRP A 10 2.63 -17.74 6.88
CA TRP A 10 3.14 -18.66 7.90
C TRP A 10 2.99 -18.13 9.31
N GLU A 11 3.20 -16.83 9.53
CA GLU A 11 2.93 -16.17 10.81
C GLU A 11 1.43 -16.29 11.16
N SER A 12 0.54 -16.02 10.20
CA SER A 12 -0.91 -16.22 10.39
C SER A 12 -1.27 -17.68 10.70
N ILE A 13 -0.63 -18.66 10.04
CA ILE A 13 -0.88 -20.08 10.31
C ILE A 13 -0.47 -20.43 11.74
N LEU A 14 0.78 -20.12 12.11
CA LEU A 14 1.34 -20.45 13.42
C LEU A 14 0.62 -19.72 14.55
N HIS A 15 0.28 -18.45 14.36
CA HIS A 15 -0.50 -17.67 15.33
C HIS A 15 -1.86 -18.30 15.57
N ASN A 16 -2.57 -18.74 14.52
CA ASN A 16 -3.88 -19.39 14.68
C ASN A 16 -3.76 -20.73 15.44
N LEU A 17 -2.72 -21.52 15.16
CA LEU A 17 -2.50 -22.79 15.86
C LEU A 17 -2.11 -22.56 17.33
N LEU A 18 -1.19 -21.64 17.61
CA LEU A 18 -0.74 -21.31 18.97
C LEU A 18 -1.83 -20.63 19.79
N SER A 19 -2.62 -19.75 19.18
CA SER A 19 -3.75 -19.09 19.84
C SER A 19 -4.84 -20.10 20.21
N ASN A 20 -5.12 -21.09 19.33
CA ASN A 20 -6.03 -22.19 19.67
C ASN A 20 -5.47 -23.04 20.81
N ALA A 21 -4.19 -23.42 20.74
CA ALA A 21 -3.53 -24.16 21.81
C ALA A 21 -3.62 -23.43 23.16
N LEU A 22 -3.33 -22.12 23.19
CA LEU A 22 -3.42 -21.28 24.40
C LEU A 22 -4.84 -21.17 24.93
N LYS A 23 -5.83 -20.97 24.06
CA LYS A 23 -7.23 -20.84 24.46
C LYS A 23 -7.78 -22.13 25.07
N TYR A 24 -7.43 -23.27 24.50
CA TYR A 24 -8.07 -24.54 24.82
C TYR A 24 -7.26 -25.41 25.79
N THR A 25 -6.06 -24.97 26.16
CA THR A 25 -5.25 -25.58 27.22
C THR A 25 -5.58 -24.99 28.59
N PRO A 26 -6.00 -25.81 29.57
CA PRO A 26 -6.26 -25.33 30.93
C PRO A 26 -4.97 -24.92 31.65
N ALA A 27 -5.12 -24.16 32.74
CA ALA A 27 -3.99 -23.75 33.58
C ALA A 27 -3.21 -24.99 34.08
N GLY A 28 -1.89 -24.99 33.86
CA GLY A 28 -1.01 -26.12 34.18
C GLY A 28 -0.79 -27.12 33.02
N GLY A 29 -1.48 -26.95 31.89
CA GLY A 29 -1.17 -27.66 30.66
C GLY A 29 0.05 -27.10 29.93
N SER A 30 0.58 -27.89 29.01
CA SER A 30 1.72 -27.56 28.14
C SER A 30 1.30 -27.37 26.68
N ILE A 31 2.05 -26.49 26.01
CA ILE A 31 1.98 -26.25 24.57
C ILE A 31 3.41 -26.36 24.04
N SER A 32 3.58 -27.04 22.92
CA SER A 32 4.88 -27.22 22.27
C SER A 32 4.78 -26.90 20.78
N LEU A 33 5.80 -26.20 20.29
CA LEU A 33 6.06 -26.00 18.88
C LEU A 33 7.32 -26.80 18.55
N SER A 34 7.22 -27.72 17.60
CA SER A 34 8.35 -28.53 17.15
C SER A 34 8.55 -28.41 15.65
N LEU A 35 9.81 -28.49 15.25
CA LEU A 35 10.24 -28.44 13.86
C LEU A 35 11.13 -29.65 13.63
N ASN A 36 10.71 -30.53 12.70
CA ASN A 36 11.40 -31.77 12.39
C ASN A 36 11.63 -31.86 10.89
N TYR A 37 12.90 -31.95 10.50
CA TYR A 37 13.30 -32.12 9.11
C TYR A 37 13.77 -33.57 8.88
N LYS A 38 13.08 -34.28 8.00
CA LYS A 38 13.44 -35.64 7.59
C LYS A 38 14.29 -35.57 6.33
N GLU A 39 15.59 -35.68 6.50
CA GLU A 39 16.57 -35.57 5.42
C GLU A 39 16.37 -36.61 4.31
N THR A 40 15.95 -37.84 4.65
CA THR A 40 15.67 -38.92 3.69
C THR A 40 14.43 -38.69 2.82
N GLU A 41 13.46 -37.91 3.32
CA GLU A 41 12.19 -37.62 2.64
C GLU A 41 12.17 -36.19 2.07
N GLN A 42 13.21 -35.39 2.32
CA GLN A 42 13.27 -33.95 2.00
C GLN A 42 12.02 -33.21 2.49
N GLU A 43 11.56 -33.55 3.68
CA GLU A 43 10.27 -33.12 4.20
C GLU A 43 10.46 -32.37 5.52
N LEU A 44 9.88 -31.18 5.62
CA LEU A 44 9.79 -30.43 6.86
C LEU A 44 8.40 -30.59 7.46
N ALA A 45 8.38 -31.03 8.72
CA ALA A 45 7.19 -31.08 9.55
C ALA A 45 7.29 -30.01 10.64
N ILE A 46 6.27 -29.16 10.73
CA ILE A 46 6.09 -28.19 11.81
C ILE A 46 4.84 -28.59 12.57
N SER A 47 4.98 -28.87 13.87
CA SER A 47 3.87 -29.33 14.70
C SER A 47 3.62 -28.39 15.86
N VAL A 48 2.36 -28.04 16.07
CA VAL A 48 1.87 -27.37 17.29
C VAL A 48 1.06 -28.40 18.06
N SER A 49 1.49 -28.71 19.28
CA SER A 49 0.85 -29.68 20.16
C SER A 49 0.47 -29.05 21.50
N ASP A 50 -0.74 -29.32 21.95
CA ASP A 50 -1.29 -28.86 23.21
C ASP A 50 -1.83 -30.03 24.04
N THR A 51 -1.95 -29.83 25.34
CA THR A 51 -2.55 -30.77 26.31
C THR A 51 -3.93 -30.31 26.77
N GLY A 52 -4.65 -29.62 25.87
CA GLY A 52 -5.94 -29.05 26.15
C GLY A 52 -7.09 -30.05 26.12
N ILE A 53 -8.31 -29.53 25.98
CA ILE A 53 -9.56 -30.31 26.02
C ILE A 53 -9.71 -31.32 24.86
N GLY A 54 -8.87 -31.24 23.84
CA GLY A 54 -8.96 -32.07 22.64
C GLY A 54 -10.21 -31.80 21.78
N ILE A 55 -10.33 -32.55 20.69
CA ILE A 55 -11.40 -32.47 19.69
C ILE A 55 -12.04 -33.85 19.55
N SER A 56 -13.37 -33.88 19.55
CA SER A 56 -14.11 -35.13 19.37
C SER A 56 -13.88 -35.72 17.97
N GLN A 57 -13.88 -37.05 17.86
CA GLN A 57 -13.74 -37.73 16.56
C GLN A 57 -14.86 -37.37 15.57
N GLN A 58 -16.04 -36.98 16.07
CA GLN A 58 -17.17 -36.54 15.26
C GLN A 58 -16.99 -35.13 14.70
N ASP A 59 -16.25 -34.27 15.41
CA ASP A 59 -16.02 -32.88 15.01
C ASP A 59 -14.83 -32.72 14.05
N LEU A 60 -13.83 -33.62 14.12
CA LEU A 60 -12.60 -33.56 13.31
C LEU A 60 -12.81 -33.31 11.80
N PRO A 61 -13.80 -33.91 11.11
CA PRO A 61 -14.04 -33.63 9.69
C PRO A 61 -14.46 -32.19 9.39
N TYR A 62 -14.99 -31.48 10.38
CA TYR A 62 -15.65 -30.19 10.22
C TYR A 62 -14.83 -29.01 10.78
N ILE A 63 -13.75 -29.26 11.53
CA ILE A 63 -12.95 -28.20 12.18
C ILE A 63 -12.35 -27.17 11.22
N PHE A 64 -12.19 -27.55 9.95
CA PHE A 64 -11.72 -26.66 8.89
C PHE A 64 -12.84 -25.98 8.11
N GLN A 65 -14.10 -26.23 8.44
CA GLN A 65 -15.23 -25.51 7.85
C GLN A 65 -15.40 -24.15 8.51
N ARG A 66 -15.80 -23.17 7.70
CA ARG A 66 -16.01 -21.81 8.17
C ARG A 66 -17.16 -21.78 9.17
N PHE A 67 -16.96 -21.05 10.27
CA PHE A 67 -17.93 -20.87 11.36
C PHE A 67 -18.25 -22.15 12.15
N PHE A 68 -17.49 -23.23 11.94
CA PHE A 68 -17.64 -24.43 12.73
C PHE A 68 -17.09 -24.22 14.15
N GLN A 69 -17.87 -24.63 15.14
CA GLN A 69 -17.49 -24.64 16.55
C GLN A 69 -18.05 -25.92 17.18
N SER A 70 -17.19 -26.65 17.90
CA SER A 70 -17.62 -27.84 18.63
C SER A 70 -18.68 -27.47 19.66
N SER A 71 -19.62 -28.39 19.89
CA SER A 71 -20.65 -28.28 20.93
C SER A 71 -20.05 -28.11 22.33
N ARG A 72 -18.83 -28.61 22.59
CA ARG A 72 -18.10 -28.45 23.86
C ARG A 72 -17.45 -27.06 24.03
N THR A 73 -17.24 -26.33 22.93
CA THR A 73 -16.71 -24.96 22.94
C THR A 73 -17.80 -23.91 22.74
N LYS A 74 -19.00 -24.32 22.28
CA LYS A 74 -20.21 -23.49 22.15
C LYS A 74 -20.61 -22.90 23.50
N GLY A 75 -20.44 -21.59 23.66
CA GLY A 75 -20.88 -20.82 24.83
C GLY A 75 -19.75 -20.16 25.62
N LYS A 76 -18.49 -20.59 25.44
CA LYS A 76 -17.33 -19.75 25.80
C LYS A 76 -17.16 -18.76 24.66
N LYS A 77 -17.50 -17.49 24.91
CA LYS A 77 -17.70 -16.35 23.98
C LYS A 77 -16.52 -15.98 23.06
N GLU A 78 -15.57 -16.87 22.80
CA GLU A 78 -14.37 -16.54 22.08
C GLU A 78 -14.10 -17.60 21.02
N GLY A 79 -14.31 -17.23 19.77
CA GLY A 79 -13.97 -18.04 18.60
C GLY A 79 -14.98 -17.81 17.50
N THR A 80 -14.52 -17.35 16.34
CA THR A 80 -15.39 -17.11 15.17
C THR A 80 -15.57 -18.35 14.30
N GLY A 81 -14.87 -19.46 14.61
CA GLY A 81 -14.81 -20.66 13.75
C GLY A 81 -14.10 -20.40 12.41
N ILE A 82 -13.28 -19.34 12.33
CA ILE A 82 -12.58 -18.93 11.10
C ILE A 82 -11.10 -19.34 11.12
N GLY A 83 -10.46 -19.41 12.30
CA GLY A 83 -9.01 -19.58 12.42
C GLY A 83 -8.46 -20.83 11.74
N LEU A 84 -9.02 -22.02 12.03
CA LEU A 84 -8.57 -23.26 11.38
C LEU A 84 -8.91 -23.29 9.89
N TYR A 85 -10.04 -22.72 9.46
CA TYR A 85 -10.35 -22.55 8.03
C TYR A 85 -9.26 -21.74 7.31
N LEU A 86 -8.77 -20.64 7.91
CA LEU A 86 -7.67 -19.85 7.34
C LEU A 86 -6.35 -20.64 7.28
N VAL A 87 -6.05 -21.41 8.33
CA VAL A 87 -4.89 -22.33 8.33
C VAL A 87 -4.96 -23.28 7.13
N LYS A 88 -6.13 -23.89 6.88
CA LYS A 88 -6.33 -24.77 5.72
C LYS A 88 -6.16 -24.05 4.40
N ARG A 89 -6.75 -22.87 4.24
CA ARG A 89 -6.67 -22.09 2.99
C ARG A 89 -5.24 -21.65 2.68
N TYR A 90 -4.49 -21.19 3.68
CA TYR A 90 -3.10 -20.80 3.46
C TYR A 90 -2.20 -22.01 3.19
N ALA A 91 -2.38 -23.12 3.92
CA ALA A 91 -1.61 -24.33 3.64
C ALA A 91 -1.87 -24.87 2.22
N GLU A 92 -3.13 -24.93 1.78
CA GLU A 92 -3.50 -25.34 0.41
C GLU A 92 -2.82 -24.47 -0.66
N LEU A 93 -2.81 -23.14 -0.48
CA LEU A 93 -2.20 -22.20 -1.41
C LEU A 93 -0.67 -22.34 -1.50
N HIS A 94 -0.03 -22.83 -0.44
CA HIS A 94 1.41 -23.03 -0.37
C HIS A 94 1.85 -24.48 -0.60
N GLY A 95 0.94 -25.37 -1.01
CA GLY A 95 1.24 -26.79 -1.22
C GLY A 95 1.64 -27.53 0.06
N VAL A 96 1.24 -27.00 1.22
CA VAL A 96 1.52 -27.56 2.55
C VAL A 96 0.39 -28.50 2.93
N ASN A 97 0.73 -29.72 3.33
CA ASN A 97 -0.22 -30.69 3.83
C ASN A 97 -0.51 -30.45 5.32
N ILE A 98 -1.75 -30.62 5.75
CA ILE A 98 -2.14 -30.48 7.17
C ILE A 98 -2.71 -31.79 7.67
N THR A 99 -2.20 -32.25 8.81
CA THR A 99 -2.77 -33.37 9.57
C THR A 99 -3.10 -32.94 10.98
N VAL A 100 -4.17 -33.52 11.54
CA VAL A 100 -4.63 -33.23 12.91
C VAL A 100 -4.82 -34.55 13.63
N ALA A 101 -4.15 -34.69 14.77
CA ALA A 101 -4.33 -35.78 15.71
C ALA A 101 -4.84 -35.21 17.02
N SER A 102 -5.99 -35.67 17.49
CA SER A 102 -6.57 -35.19 18.74
C SER A 102 -7.33 -36.29 19.46
N GLU A 103 -7.26 -36.26 20.78
CA GLU A 103 -8.05 -37.11 21.66
C GLU A 103 -8.65 -36.24 22.77
N GLU A 104 -9.92 -36.48 23.08
CA GLU A 104 -10.63 -35.72 24.11
C GLU A 104 -9.89 -35.79 25.45
N ASP A 105 -9.73 -34.64 26.09
CA ASP A 105 -9.07 -34.45 27.38
C ASP A 105 -7.59 -34.89 27.43
N LYS A 106 -6.96 -35.16 26.28
CA LYS A 106 -5.51 -35.37 26.13
C LYS A 106 -4.82 -34.32 25.27
N GLY A 107 -5.58 -33.59 24.45
CA GLY A 107 -5.10 -32.45 23.68
C GLY A 107 -5.13 -32.64 22.17
N THR A 108 -4.50 -31.69 21.46
CA THR A 108 -4.52 -31.63 20.00
C THR A 108 -3.12 -31.41 19.47
N THR A 109 -2.78 -32.11 18.39
CA THR A 109 -1.56 -31.88 17.61
C THR A 109 -1.94 -31.60 16.16
N VAL A 110 -1.54 -30.44 15.66
CA VAL A 110 -1.66 -30.06 14.26
C VAL A 110 -0.27 -30.07 13.64
N THR A 111 -0.10 -30.83 12.56
CA THR A 111 1.18 -30.97 11.85
C THR A 111 1.04 -30.45 10.43
N LEU A 112 1.91 -29.51 10.08
CA LEU A 112 2.07 -28.91 8.76
C LEU A 112 3.28 -29.55 8.09
N THR A 113 3.10 -30.11 6.91
CA THR A 113 4.13 -30.87 6.21
C THR A 113 4.36 -30.30 4.83
N MET A 114 5.61 -30.00 4.49
CA MET A 114 5.98 -29.44 3.19
C MET A 114 7.27 -30.08 2.66
N PRO A 115 7.37 -30.32 1.34
CA PRO A 115 8.63 -30.70 0.73
C PRO A 115 9.58 -29.50 0.73
N ILE A 116 10.86 -29.75 1.02
CA ILE A 116 11.94 -28.76 0.88
C ILE A 116 12.98 -29.34 -0.06
N THR A 117 13.09 -28.75 -1.25
CA THR A 117 14.30 -28.86 -2.06
C THR A 117 15.38 -28.02 -1.38
N ALA A 118 16.41 -28.68 -0.87
CA ALA A 118 17.57 -28.00 -0.32
C ALA A 118 18.30 -27.26 -1.46
N ASP A 119 18.00 -25.98 -1.66
CA ASP A 119 18.83 -25.10 -2.47
C ASP A 119 20.14 -24.87 -1.73
N THR A 120 21.15 -25.62 -2.11
CA THR A 120 22.54 -25.42 -1.68
C THR A 120 23.14 -24.27 -2.46
N GLU A 121 22.75 -23.02 -2.15
CA GLU A 121 23.63 -21.87 -2.38
C GLU A 121 23.69 -20.99 -1.12
N THR A 122 24.93 -20.78 -0.70
CA THR A 122 25.39 -20.32 0.60
C THR A 122 25.56 -18.80 0.64
N SER A 123 25.19 -18.16 1.76
CA SER A 123 26.15 -17.40 2.59
C SER A 123 25.50 -16.70 3.78
N GLY A 124 25.94 -17.08 4.99
CA GLY A 124 26.19 -16.14 6.09
C GLY A 124 25.09 -15.93 7.14
N VAL A 125 24.97 -16.87 8.09
CA VAL A 125 24.40 -16.58 9.43
C VAL A 125 25.56 -16.35 10.39
N VAL A 126 25.56 -15.24 11.14
CA VAL A 126 25.93 -15.21 12.58
C VAL A 126 25.37 -13.93 13.25
N PRO A 127 25.19 -13.88 14.60
CA PRO A 127 23.87 -13.91 15.24
C PRO A 127 23.56 -12.65 16.07
N ALA A 128 22.37 -12.62 16.65
CA ALA A 128 21.93 -11.62 17.62
C ALA A 128 22.87 -11.52 18.84
N SER A 129 23.23 -10.29 19.21
CA SER A 129 23.61 -9.94 20.58
C SER A 129 22.98 -8.62 20.98
N SER A 130 22.25 -8.68 22.09
CA SER A 130 21.71 -7.62 22.93
C SER A 130 22.65 -6.43 23.19
N GLY A 131 22.11 -5.22 23.11
CA GLY A 131 22.67 -4.01 23.68
C GLY A 131 21.96 -2.76 23.17
N LEU A 132 21.21 -2.07 24.04
CA LEU A 132 20.91 -0.64 23.87
C LEU A 132 22.26 0.11 23.81
N PRO A 133 22.39 1.13 22.95
CA PRO A 133 22.42 2.47 23.51
C PRO A 133 21.71 3.54 22.67
N ASP A 134 21.40 4.60 23.40
CA ASP A 134 20.79 5.86 23.02
C ASP A 134 21.71 6.74 22.12
N ALA A 135 21.03 7.60 21.35
CA ALA A 135 21.44 8.88 20.80
C ALA A 135 22.52 9.04 19.69
N THR A 136 22.07 9.82 18.69
CA THR A 136 22.80 10.78 17.82
C THR A 136 23.36 10.34 16.46
N GLY A 137 22.67 10.77 15.40
CA GLY A 137 23.24 11.58 14.31
C GLY A 137 24.05 10.88 13.22
N GLY A 138 23.42 10.54 12.10
CA GLY A 138 24.06 10.18 10.83
C GLY A 138 23.03 10.06 9.70
N PRO A 139 23.39 10.34 8.44
CA PRO A 139 22.61 11.18 7.52
C PRO A 139 21.44 10.47 6.84
N ALA A 140 20.39 11.27 6.57
CA ALA A 140 19.19 10.89 5.84
C ALA A 140 19.52 10.27 4.47
N THR A 141 19.17 9.00 4.30
CA THR A 141 18.96 8.38 3.00
C THR A 141 17.54 8.68 2.51
N ASP A 142 17.48 9.18 1.28
CA ASP A 142 16.32 9.70 0.56
C ASP A 142 15.33 8.60 0.13
N GLU A 143 14.79 7.83 1.08
CA GLU A 143 13.75 6.80 0.86
C GLU A 143 12.31 7.31 1.11
N GLY A 144 12.14 8.54 1.61
CA GLY A 144 10.85 9.10 2.04
C GLY A 144 9.87 9.48 0.93
N ALA A 145 10.20 9.26 -0.35
CA ALA A 145 9.38 9.68 -1.49
C ALA A 145 8.50 8.57 -2.10
N LEU A 146 8.69 7.30 -1.74
CA LEU A 146 7.99 6.14 -2.34
C LEU A 146 6.95 5.47 -1.42
N GLN A 147 6.90 5.83 -0.13
CA GLN A 147 5.95 5.23 0.81
C GLN A 147 4.57 5.90 0.74
N PRO A 148 3.46 5.13 0.77
CA PRO A 148 2.10 5.67 0.78
C PRO A 148 1.86 6.64 1.95
N LEU A 149 1.12 7.71 1.70
CA LEU A 149 0.72 8.68 2.72
C LEU A 149 -0.64 8.29 3.31
N ILE A 150 -0.69 8.06 4.62
CA ILE A 150 -1.93 7.80 5.37
C ILE A 150 -2.26 9.04 6.19
N LEU A 151 -3.47 9.59 5.99
CA LEU A 151 -4.01 10.63 6.86
C LEU A 151 -4.78 9.97 8.00
N ILE A 152 -4.43 10.29 9.24
CA ILE A 152 -5.12 9.86 10.46
C ILE A 152 -5.85 11.07 11.03
N VAL A 153 -7.18 10.98 11.12
CA VAL A 153 -8.06 12.02 11.67
C VAL A 153 -8.68 11.51 12.95
N GLU A 154 -8.15 11.95 14.08
CA GLU A 154 -8.47 11.47 15.43
C GLU A 154 -8.22 12.61 16.42
N ASP A 155 -9.20 12.91 17.27
CA ASP A 155 -9.10 13.98 18.27
C ASP A 155 -8.32 13.55 19.52
N GLU A 156 -8.26 12.25 19.82
CA GLU A 156 -7.49 11.70 20.93
C GLU A 156 -6.05 11.31 20.50
N PRO A 157 -5.00 12.02 20.98
CA PRO A 157 -3.62 11.84 20.51
C PRO A 157 -3.04 10.46 20.85
N GLU A 158 -3.51 9.82 21.93
CA GLU A 158 -3.08 8.48 22.32
C GLU A 158 -3.57 7.41 21.31
N ILE A 159 -4.81 7.54 20.82
CA ILE A 159 -5.36 6.64 19.79
C ILE A 159 -4.62 6.85 18.47
N CYS A 160 -4.33 8.11 18.10
CA CYS A 160 -3.53 8.43 16.93
C CYS A 160 -2.12 7.79 16.99
N ARG A 161 -1.45 7.85 18.16
CA ARG A 161 -0.15 7.20 18.39
C ARG A 161 -0.24 5.68 18.24
N MET A 162 -1.24 5.06 18.86
CA MET A 162 -1.48 3.62 18.75
C MET A 162 -1.69 3.18 17.29
N ILE A 163 -2.47 3.93 16.51
CA ILE A 163 -2.67 3.63 15.07
C ILE A 163 -1.34 3.65 14.32
N LYS A 164 -0.49 4.65 14.56
CA LYS A 164 0.85 4.74 13.94
C LYS A 164 1.74 3.57 14.34
N GLU A 165 1.72 3.16 15.61
CA GLU A 165 2.48 2.00 16.10
C GLU A 165 2.04 0.69 15.43
N VAL A 166 0.72 0.50 15.27
CA VAL A 166 0.15 -0.66 14.57
C VAL A 166 0.60 -0.72 13.10
N LEU A 167 0.64 0.43 12.43
CA LEU A 167 0.97 0.52 11.01
C LEU A 167 2.50 0.53 10.74
N GLY A 168 3.30 0.96 11.71
CA GLY A 168 4.76 0.90 11.69
C GLY A 168 5.42 1.85 10.68
N ASN A 169 6.70 1.63 10.35
CA ASN A 169 7.47 2.57 9.52
C ASN A 169 7.33 2.37 8.00
N ARG A 170 6.29 1.66 7.56
CA ARG A 170 6.06 1.34 6.13
C ARG A 170 5.34 2.46 5.38
N TYR A 171 4.71 3.38 6.11
CA TYR A 171 3.90 4.46 5.56
C TYR A 171 4.38 5.78 6.11
N ARG A 172 4.01 6.85 5.40
CA ARG A 172 4.11 8.21 5.95
C ARG A 172 2.78 8.59 6.55
N TYR A 173 2.82 9.42 7.58
CA TYR A 173 1.63 9.83 8.30
C TYR A 173 1.41 11.34 8.19
N SER A 174 0.16 11.71 7.97
CA SER A 174 -0.38 13.05 8.21
C SER A 174 -1.42 12.93 9.31
N GLU A 175 -1.50 13.91 10.20
CA GLU A 175 -2.35 13.86 11.39
C GLU A 175 -3.27 15.06 11.40
N ALA A 176 -4.53 14.85 11.79
CA ALA A 176 -5.51 15.91 11.97
C ALA A 176 -6.38 15.61 13.20
N SER A 177 -6.73 16.66 13.94
CA SER A 177 -7.46 16.55 15.21
C SER A 177 -8.99 16.63 15.06
N ASN A 178 -9.49 16.88 13.85
CA ASN A 178 -10.91 17.02 13.55
C ASN A 178 -11.17 16.93 12.04
N GLY A 179 -12.43 16.73 11.64
CA GLY A 179 -12.80 16.56 10.24
C GLY A 179 -12.51 17.77 9.34
N LYS A 180 -12.45 18.99 9.88
CA LYS A 180 -12.17 20.20 9.10
C LYS A 180 -10.68 20.29 8.74
N GLU A 181 -9.82 20.00 9.70
CA GLU A 181 -8.38 19.85 9.48
C GLU A 181 -8.08 18.65 8.56
N GLY A 182 -8.76 17.52 8.79
CA GLY A 182 -8.64 16.34 7.95
C GLY A 182 -9.05 16.60 6.49
N LEU A 183 -10.15 17.33 6.26
CA LEU A 183 -10.56 17.75 4.93
C LEU A 183 -9.51 18.65 4.26
N LYS A 184 -8.94 19.61 5.00
CA LYS A 184 -7.87 20.47 4.52
C LYS A 184 -6.67 19.63 4.08
N HIS A 185 -6.22 18.68 4.91
CA HIS A 185 -5.10 17.79 4.57
C HIS A 185 -5.42 16.89 3.37
N CYS A 186 -6.66 16.43 3.22
CA CYS A 186 -7.08 15.68 2.03
C CYS A 186 -6.91 16.50 0.74
N ILE A 187 -7.24 17.78 0.77
CA ILE A 187 -7.13 18.68 -0.38
C ILE A 187 -5.65 19.04 -0.65
N GLU A 188 -4.87 19.33 0.40
CA GLU A 188 -3.49 19.80 0.29
C GLU A 188 -2.48 18.68 0.00
N GLU A 189 -2.74 17.46 0.50
CA GLU A 189 -1.77 16.36 0.42
C GLU A 189 -2.26 15.19 -0.43
N VAL A 190 -3.58 15.03 -0.60
CA VAL A 190 -4.24 13.93 -1.33
C VAL A 190 -3.66 12.58 -0.88
N PRO A 191 -3.93 12.18 0.38
CA PRO A 191 -3.39 10.96 0.95
C PRO A 191 -3.83 9.72 0.17
N ASP A 192 -3.04 8.66 0.29
CA ASP A 192 -3.32 7.37 -0.31
C ASP A 192 -4.43 6.61 0.39
N LEU A 193 -4.66 6.92 1.67
CA LEU A 193 -5.74 6.39 2.49
C LEU A 193 -6.05 7.35 3.64
N VAL A 194 -7.32 7.44 4.03
CA VAL A 194 -7.75 8.17 5.24
C VAL A 194 -8.24 7.18 6.27
N ILE A 195 -7.77 7.31 7.51
CA ILE A 195 -8.32 6.67 8.70
C ILE A 195 -8.95 7.78 9.53
N THR A 196 -10.25 7.70 9.81
CA THR A 196 -10.95 8.75 10.54
C THR A 196 -11.83 8.19 11.64
N ASP A 197 -11.87 8.83 12.80
CA ASP A 197 -12.95 8.56 13.75
C ASP A 197 -14.29 9.07 13.21
N PHE A 198 -15.38 8.42 13.62
CA PHE A 198 -16.74 8.84 13.33
C PHE A 198 -17.10 10.09 14.14
N MET A 199 -16.83 10.08 15.46
CA MET A 199 -17.17 11.18 16.37
C MET A 199 -15.94 12.05 16.65
N MET A 200 -15.97 13.32 16.24
CA MET A 200 -14.92 14.30 16.53
C MET A 200 -15.53 15.71 16.63
N PRO A 201 -14.89 16.66 17.34
CA PRO A 201 -15.35 18.04 17.42
C PRO A 201 -15.28 18.77 16.07
N LEU A 202 -16.00 19.89 15.94
CA LEU A 202 -16.07 20.81 14.79
C LEU A 202 -16.69 20.25 13.50
N MET A 203 -16.20 19.11 13.02
CA MET A 203 -16.71 18.39 11.86
C MET A 203 -16.47 16.89 12.10
N ASN A 204 -17.54 16.10 12.01
CA ASN A 204 -17.45 14.67 12.24
C ASN A 204 -16.89 13.91 11.01
N GLY A 205 -16.51 12.64 11.18
CA GLY A 205 -15.88 11.86 10.12
C GLY A 205 -16.78 11.63 8.89
N MET A 206 -18.09 11.53 9.10
CA MET A 206 -19.08 11.36 8.01
C MET A 206 -19.24 12.63 7.18
N GLU A 207 -19.33 13.80 7.82
CA GLU A 207 -19.35 15.09 7.15
C GLU A 207 -18.08 15.30 6.34
N MET A 208 -16.92 14.99 6.91
CA MET A 208 -15.64 15.05 6.20
C MET A 208 -15.64 14.12 4.98
N CYS A 209 -16.03 12.86 5.15
CA CYS A 209 -16.12 11.89 4.05
C CYS A 209 -17.02 12.38 2.92
N ASN A 210 -18.18 12.95 3.24
CA ASN A 210 -19.08 13.52 2.25
C ASN A 210 -18.44 14.64 1.43
N HIS A 211 -17.60 15.48 2.05
CA HIS A 211 -16.86 16.51 1.32
C HIS A 211 -15.75 15.91 0.45
N ILE A 212 -15.00 14.94 0.98
CA ILE A 212 -13.95 14.20 0.25
C ILE A 212 -14.52 13.53 -1.00
N LYS A 213 -15.66 12.84 -0.89
CA LYS A 213 -16.29 12.10 -2.00
C LYS A 213 -16.97 13.01 -3.04
N LYS A 214 -17.34 14.25 -2.68
CA LYS A 214 -17.90 15.24 -3.63
C LYS A 214 -16.83 15.95 -4.46
N TYR A 215 -15.57 15.97 -4.01
CA TYR A 215 -14.48 16.66 -4.69
C TYR A 215 -13.63 15.65 -5.48
N LEU A 216 -13.64 15.77 -6.81
CA LEU A 216 -13.09 14.75 -7.73
C LEU A 216 -11.61 14.38 -7.47
N PRO A 217 -10.69 15.30 -7.11
CA PRO A 217 -9.31 14.95 -6.75
C PRO A 217 -9.17 14.09 -5.49
N THR A 218 -10.15 14.14 -4.59
CA THR A 218 -10.14 13.43 -3.31
C THR A 218 -11.16 12.28 -3.26
N SER A 219 -12.07 12.19 -4.21
CA SER A 219 -13.18 11.23 -4.19
C SER A 219 -12.73 9.77 -4.34
N ALA A 220 -11.60 9.56 -5.01
CA ALA A 220 -10.98 8.25 -5.19
C ALA A 220 -10.18 7.79 -3.97
N ILE A 221 -9.99 8.63 -2.95
CA ILE A 221 -9.24 8.27 -1.75
C ILE A 221 -10.05 7.22 -0.97
N PRO A 222 -9.45 6.06 -0.66
CA PRO A 222 -10.10 5.06 0.17
C PRO A 222 -10.17 5.53 1.64
N ILE A 223 -11.31 5.31 2.27
CA ILE A 223 -11.57 5.77 3.65
C ILE A 223 -11.90 4.58 4.56
N ILE A 224 -11.15 4.47 5.66
CA ILE A 224 -11.46 3.61 6.80
C ILE A 224 -12.05 4.48 7.90
N MET A 225 -13.27 4.16 8.32
CA MET A 225 -13.92 4.82 9.44
C MET A 225 -13.84 3.96 10.70
N LEU A 226 -13.36 4.56 11.79
CA LEU A 226 -13.34 3.99 13.12
C LEU A 226 -14.60 4.46 13.86
N THR A 227 -15.28 3.58 14.61
CA THR A 227 -16.51 3.97 15.34
C THR A 227 -16.68 3.20 16.65
N GLY A 228 -17.12 3.86 17.72
CA GLY A 228 -17.50 3.21 18.98
C GLY A 228 -18.93 2.65 19.00
N VAL A 229 -19.76 2.94 17.98
CA VAL A 229 -21.19 2.61 17.99
C VAL A 229 -21.50 1.48 17.01
N SER A 230 -22.08 0.39 17.52
CA SER A 230 -22.40 -0.85 16.79
C SER A 230 -23.89 -0.97 16.42
N ASN A 231 -24.53 0.14 16.02
CA ASN A 231 -25.92 0.16 15.60
C ASN A 231 -26.07 -0.04 14.07
N LYS A 232 -27.08 -0.83 13.68
CA LYS A 232 -27.40 -1.16 12.28
C LYS A 232 -27.70 0.06 11.39
N GLU A 233 -28.04 1.20 11.97
CA GLU A 233 -28.27 2.46 11.23
C GLU A 233 -26.97 3.06 10.69
N THR A 234 -25.88 3.02 11.47
CA THR A 234 -24.55 3.49 11.03
C THR A 234 -23.98 2.63 9.89
N GLU A 235 -24.32 1.33 9.86
CA GLU A 235 -23.96 0.40 8.77
C GLU A 235 -24.84 0.55 7.51
N LEU A 236 -25.99 1.23 7.60
CA LEU A 236 -26.82 1.55 6.43
C LEU A 236 -26.49 2.93 5.85
N GLU A 237 -26.11 3.89 6.69
CA GLU A 237 -25.60 5.19 6.25
C GLU A 237 -24.22 5.05 5.58
N SER A 238 -23.36 4.16 6.06
CA SER A 238 -22.06 3.85 5.47
C SER A 238 -22.11 3.48 3.98
N ILE A 239 -23.03 2.59 3.62
CA ILE A 239 -23.24 2.12 2.24
C ILE A 239 -23.72 3.28 1.35
N ARG A 240 -24.54 4.19 1.90
CA ARG A 240 -25.05 5.37 1.17
C ARG A 240 -23.98 6.44 0.92
N HIS A 241 -22.92 6.46 1.72
CA HIS A 241 -21.88 7.51 1.68
C HIS A 241 -20.55 7.07 1.04
N HIS A 242 -20.50 5.92 0.35
CA HIS A 242 -19.33 5.42 -0.41
C HIS A 242 -18.06 5.23 0.43
N ILE A 243 -18.19 4.88 1.72
CA ILE A 243 -17.05 4.58 2.58
C ILE A 243 -16.57 3.15 2.33
N ASP A 244 -15.24 2.98 2.23
CA ASP A 244 -14.62 1.74 1.80
C ASP A 244 -14.50 0.68 2.92
N SER A 245 -14.39 1.11 4.18
CA SER A 245 -14.33 0.20 5.33
C SER A 245 -14.79 0.83 6.65
N PHE A 246 -15.41 0.03 7.51
CA PHE A 246 -15.76 0.38 8.89
C PHE A 246 -15.09 -0.59 9.86
N ILE A 247 -14.54 -0.05 10.93
CA ILE A 247 -13.92 -0.82 12.01
C ILE A 247 -14.43 -0.30 13.35
N THR A 248 -14.96 -1.19 14.18
CA THR A 248 -15.45 -0.83 15.52
C THR A 248 -14.27 -0.63 16.48
N LYS A 249 -14.30 0.42 17.31
CA LYS A 249 -13.42 0.62 18.46
C LYS A 249 -13.97 -0.17 19.68
N PRO A 250 -13.14 -0.89 20.45
CA PRO A 250 -11.71 -1.13 20.22
C PRO A 250 -11.50 -2.08 19.02
N PHE A 251 -10.46 -1.80 18.22
CA PHE A 251 -10.14 -2.57 17.02
C PHE A 251 -8.92 -3.47 17.22
N GLU A 252 -8.92 -4.64 16.58
CA GLU A 252 -7.74 -5.50 16.52
C GLU A 252 -6.69 -4.90 15.56
N ALA A 253 -5.44 -4.82 16.00
CA ALA A 253 -4.33 -4.26 15.21
C ALA A 253 -4.18 -4.94 13.83
N SER A 254 -4.30 -6.27 13.79
CA SER A 254 -4.24 -7.06 12.56
C SER A 254 -5.37 -6.75 11.58
N MET A 255 -6.58 -6.46 12.10
CA MET A 255 -7.72 -6.07 11.27
C MET A 255 -7.48 -4.72 10.62
N LEU A 256 -7.06 -3.71 11.39
CA LEU A 256 -6.76 -2.39 10.85
C LEU A 256 -5.65 -2.47 9.78
N LEU A 257 -4.57 -3.16 10.09
CA LEU A 257 -3.45 -3.31 9.16
C LEU A 257 -3.87 -4.01 7.86
N SER A 258 -4.58 -5.13 7.96
CA SER A 258 -5.06 -5.87 6.78
C SER A 258 -5.97 -5.02 5.90
N ARG A 259 -6.83 -4.18 6.50
CA ARG A 259 -7.70 -3.27 5.75
C ARG A 259 -6.92 -2.17 5.03
N VAL A 260 -5.92 -1.60 5.68
CA VAL A 260 -5.02 -0.61 5.06
C VAL A 260 -4.31 -1.22 3.86
N GLU A 261 -3.70 -2.40 4.01
CA GLU A 261 -3.00 -3.09 2.91
C GLU A 261 -3.94 -3.45 1.75
N GLN A 262 -5.14 -3.95 2.06
CA GLN A 262 -6.14 -4.29 1.05
C GLN A 262 -6.58 -3.08 0.23
N LEU A 263 -6.84 -1.93 0.89
CA LEU A 263 -7.30 -0.73 0.21
C LEU A 263 -6.19 -0.06 -0.61
N LEU A 264 -4.96 -0.03 -0.09
CA LEU A 264 -3.81 0.50 -0.81
C LEU A 264 -3.45 -0.35 -2.05
N SER A 265 -3.45 -1.68 -1.92
CA SER A 265 -3.20 -2.57 -3.06
C SER A 265 -4.30 -2.47 -4.12
N LYS A 266 -5.57 -2.40 -3.72
CA LYS A 266 -6.69 -2.18 -4.65
C LYS A 266 -6.53 -0.87 -5.42
N LYS A 267 -6.13 0.21 -4.73
CA LYS A 267 -5.84 1.51 -5.36
C LYS A 267 -4.72 1.40 -6.40
N GLN A 268 -3.60 0.77 -6.04
CA GLN A 268 -2.46 0.57 -6.95
C GLN A 268 -2.82 -0.24 -8.19
N ILE A 269 -3.61 -1.31 -8.03
CA ILE A 269 -4.09 -2.13 -9.16
C ILE A 269 -4.96 -1.30 -10.10
N LEU A 270 -5.90 -0.51 -9.55
CA LEU A 270 -6.79 0.32 -10.34
C LEU A 270 -6.00 1.39 -11.12
N GLU A 271 -5.05 2.05 -10.48
CA GLU A 271 -4.16 3.03 -11.11
C GLU A 271 -3.29 2.40 -12.22
N ALA A 272 -2.79 1.17 -11.99
CA ALA A 272 -2.03 0.43 -13.00
C ALA A 272 -2.89 0.03 -14.21
N GLN A 273 -4.13 -0.41 -13.97
CA GLN A 273 -5.09 -0.75 -15.03
C GLN A 273 -5.46 0.47 -15.87
N THR A 274 -5.78 1.60 -15.24
CA THR A 274 -6.09 2.85 -15.94
C THR A 274 -4.90 3.32 -16.79
N ARG A 275 -3.65 3.14 -16.31
CA ARG A 275 -2.43 3.46 -17.05
C ARG A 275 -2.22 2.57 -18.28
N ILE A 276 -2.55 1.28 -18.20
CA ILE A 276 -2.44 0.34 -19.33
C ILE A 276 -3.50 0.64 -20.41
N GLU A 277 -4.72 1.00 -19.99
CA GLU A 277 -5.81 1.40 -20.89
C GLU A 277 -5.52 2.71 -21.64
N THR A 278 -4.90 3.71 -20.98
CA THR A 278 -4.50 4.97 -21.63
C THR A 278 -3.37 4.81 -22.65
N LEU A 279 -2.50 3.79 -22.52
CA LEU A 279 -1.45 3.52 -23.50
C LEU A 279 -1.93 2.70 -24.73
N SER A 280 -3.04 1.98 -24.63
CA SER A 280 -3.39 0.94 -25.63
C SER A 280 -4.47 1.34 -26.64
N VAL A 281 -5.23 2.42 -26.42
CA VAL A 281 -6.26 2.87 -27.38
C VAL A 281 -6.47 4.40 -27.30
N PRO A 282 -6.31 5.18 -28.39
CA PRO A 282 -6.86 6.53 -28.45
C PRO A 282 -8.35 6.40 -28.84
N GLN A 283 -9.22 6.14 -27.87
CA GLN A 283 -10.67 6.31 -28.08
C GLN A 283 -11.24 7.32 -27.10
N LYS A 284 -11.76 8.39 -27.70
CA LYS A 284 -12.64 9.40 -27.13
C LYS A 284 -13.70 8.73 -26.26
N SER A 285 -13.58 8.91 -24.96
CA SER A 285 -14.68 8.74 -24.01
C SER A 285 -15.05 10.13 -23.49
N ASP A 286 -16.34 10.45 -23.58
CA ASP A 286 -16.93 11.78 -23.32
C ASP A 286 -16.99 12.16 -21.81
N ALA A 287 -15.91 11.89 -21.08
CA ALA A 287 -15.69 12.41 -19.75
C ALA A 287 -14.23 12.82 -19.65
N VAL A 288 -13.93 14.06 -20.03
CA VAL A 288 -12.61 14.69 -19.89
C VAL A 288 -12.10 14.44 -18.48
N SER A 289 -11.15 13.51 -18.34
CA SER A 289 -10.62 13.13 -17.03
C SER A 289 -9.93 14.35 -16.43
N PHE A 290 -10.19 14.64 -15.16
CA PHE A 290 -9.54 15.73 -14.44
C PHE A 290 -8.01 15.67 -14.55
N ASP A 291 -7.47 14.47 -14.67
CA ASP A 291 -6.04 14.24 -14.86
C ASP A 291 -5.56 14.59 -16.27
N GLU A 292 -6.38 14.37 -17.31
CA GLU A 292 -6.11 14.89 -18.65
C GLU A 292 -6.17 16.41 -18.67
N LYS A 293 -7.14 17.02 -17.99
CA LYS A 293 -7.25 18.47 -17.88
C LYS A 293 -6.04 19.06 -17.13
N PHE A 294 -5.63 18.45 -16.02
CA PHE A 294 -4.44 18.84 -15.28
C PHE A 294 -3.18 18.75 -16.15
N LEU A 295 -2.97 17.63 -16.85
CA LEU A 295 -1.81 17.49 -17.73
C LEU A 295 -1.85 18.48 -18.89
N ALA A 296 -3.03 18.73 -19.47
CA ALA A 296 -3.21 19.72 -20.52
C ALA A 296 -2.90 21.13 -20.02
N ASP A 297 -3.37 21.50 -18.83
CA ASP A 297 -3.11 22.80 -18.22
C ASP A 297 -1.60 22.97 -17.92
N VAL A 298 -0.95 21.95 -17.34
CA VAL A 298 0.50 21.97 -17.07
C VAL A 298 1.30 22.03 -18.37
N THR A 299 0.92 21.25 -19.38
CA THR A 299 1.58 21.28 -20.69
C THR A 299 1.45 22.66 -21.31
N ARG A 300 0.25 23.26 -21.26
CA ARG A 300 0.02 24.62 -21.76
C ARG A 300 0.86 25.65 -21.01
N MET A 301 0.96 25.56 -19.69
CA MET A 301 1.82 26.46 -18.90
C MET A 301 3.30 26.36 -19.31
N ILE A 302 3.79 25.15 -19.61
CA ILE A 302 5.14 24.93 -20.12
C ILE A 302 5.30 25.52 -21.53
N GLU A 303 4.30 25.37 -22.39
CA GLU A 303 4.30 25.92 -23.75
C GLU A 303 4.23 27.45 -23.79
N ASP A 304 3.44 28.05 -22.89
CA ASP A 304 3.30 29.51 -22.76
C ASP A 304 4.60 30.17 -22.25
N HIS A 305 5.48 29.40 -21.60
CA HIS A 305 6.78 29.85 -21.07
C HIS A 305 7.95 29.06 -21.68
N MET A 306 7.80 28.65 -22.93
CA MET A 306 8.73 27.73 -23.60
C MET A 306 10.14 28.32 -23.78
N ASP A 307 10.22 29.62 -24.06
CA ASP A 307 11.45 30.39 -24.29
C ASP A 307 12.13 30.88 -23.01
N ASP A 308 11.46 30.75 -21.86
CA ASP A 308 12.01 31.18 -20.56
C ASP A 308 13.03 30.19 -20.01
N ALA A 309 14.33 30.55 -20.03
CA ALA A 309 15.39 29.74 -19.44
C ALA A 309 15.28 29.52 -17.92
N GLY A 310 14.48 30.33 -17.22
CA GLY A 310 14.21 30.23 -15.79
C GLY A 310 13.06 29.28 -15.43
N LEU A 311 12.30 28.77 -16.41
CA LEU A 311 11.17 27.88 -16.16
C LEU A 311 11.61 26.66 -15.36
N ASN A 312 11.05 26.53 -14.17
CA ASN A 312 11.34 25.44 -13.25
C ASN A 312 10.06 25.01 -12.53
N VAL A 313 10.16 23.94 -11.75
CA VAL A 313 9.00 23.36 -11.08
C VAL A 313 8.34 24.35 -10.11
N ASN A 314 9.11 25.20 -9.43
CA ASN A 314 8.55 26.20 -8.51
C ASN A 314 7.70 27.24 -9.25
N MET A 315 8.13 27.66 -10.44
CA MET A 315 7.35 28.59 -11.27
C MET A 315 6.03 27.95 -11.73
N LEU A 316 6.06 26.68 -12.16
CA LEU A 316 4.83 25.95 -12.49
C LEU A 316 3.89 25.82 -11.29
N CYS A 317 4.44 25.62 -10.09
CA CYS A 317 3.66 25.56 -8.86
C CYS A 317 2.99 26.89 -8.51
N GLN A 318 3.71 28.01 -8.67
CA GLN A 318 3.16 29.35 -8.46
C GLN A 318 2.06 29.70 -9.47
N LEU A 319 2.22 29.31 -10.74
CA LEU A 319 1.24 29.58 -11.80
C LEU A 319 -0.03 28.73 -11.68
N SER A 320 0.07 27.56 -11.04
CA SER A 320 -1.04 26.61 -10.93
C SER A 320 -1.74 26.60 -9.57
N ASP A 321 -1.22 27.33 -8.58
CA ASP A 321 -1.60 27.21 -7.16
C ASP A 321 -1.49 25.77 -6.60
N ILE A 322 -0.56 24.97 -7.16
CA ILE A 322 -0.32 23.59 -6.75
C ILE A 322 1.01 23.51 -6.02
N SER A 323 1.04 22.81 -4.89
CA SER A 323 2.28 22.63 -4.13
C SER A 323 3.31 21.82 -4.92
N ASN A 324 4.60 22.08 -4.68
CA ASN A 324 5.70 21.37 -5.34
C ASN A 324 5.57 19.84 -5.19
N LYS A 325 5.23 19.37 -3.99
CA LYS A 325 4.99 17.95 -3.70
C LYS A 325 3.84 17.36 -4.53
N GLN A 326 2.73 18.08 -4.68
CA GLN A 326 1.59 17.65 -5.50
C GLN A 326 1.92 17.64 -6.99
N MET A 327 2.63 18.66 -7.49
CA MET A 327 3.09 18.74 -8.88
C MET A 327 3.99 17.54 -9.24
N TYR A 328 4.99 17.25 -8.40
CA TYR A 328 5.85 16.08 -8.54
C TYR A 328 5.07 14.78 -8.57
N ARG A 329 4.14 14.60 -7.63
CA ARG A 329 3.34 13.38 -7.53
C ARG A 329 2.44 13.20 -8.75
N LYS A 330 1.67 14.22 -9.14
CA LYS A 330 0.73 14.13 -10.26
C LYS A 330 1.44 13.92 -11.59
N ILE A 331 2.51 14.67 -11.90
CA ILE A 331 3.25 14.48 -13.15
C ILE A 331 3.86 13.07 -13.20
N LYS A 332 4.49 12.60 -12.12
CA LYS A 332 5.07 11.25 -12.07
C LYS A 332 4.03 10.15 -12.15
N GLN A 333 2.88 10.33 -11.51
CA GLN A 333 1.77 9.37 -11.55
C GLN A 333 1.15 9.29 -12.95
N LEU A 334 1.02 10.41 -13.66
CA LEU A 334 0.35 10.44 -14.95
C LEU A 334 1.29 10.16 -16.14
N THR A 335 2.57 10.51 -16.02
CA THR A 335 3.54 10.43 -17.14
C THR A 335 4.69 9.47 -16.90
N GLY A 336 4.91 9.03 -15.65
CA GLY A 336 6.09 8.25 -15.25
C GLY A 336 7.36 9.07 -15.07
N LEU A 337 7.36 10.36 -15.43
CA LEU A 337 8.52 11.25 -15.40
C LEU A 337 8.50 12.17 -14.18
N SER A 338 9.67 12.62 -13.71
CA SER A 338 9.71 13.77 -12.80
C SER A 338 9.28 15.05 -13.54
N PRO A 339 8.75 16.09 -12.85
CA PRO A 339 8.44 17.38 -13.47
C PRO A 339 9.60 18.00 -14.24
N VAL A 340 10.82 17.88 -13.73
CA VAL A 340 12.03 18.40 -14.40
C VAL A 340 12.26 17.67 -15.73
N GLU A 341 12.13 16.34 -15.73
CA GLU A 341 12.22 15.54 -16.95
C GLU A 341 11.07 15.81 -17.90
N TYR A 342 9.86 16.06 -17.37
CA TYR A 342 8.68 16.35 -18.15
C TYR A 342 8.80 17.69 -18.90
N ILE A 343 9.22 18.75 -18.21
CA ILE A 343 9.54 20.06 -18.84
C ILE A 343 10.58 19.87 -19.94
N LYS A 344 11.66 19.13 -19.65
CA LYS A 344 12.71 18.82 -20.62
C LYS A 344 12.15 18.07 -21.83
N ASN A 345 11.29 17.07 -21.62
CA ASN A 345 10.68 16.27 -22.68
C ASN A 345 9.81 17.12 -23.62
N ILE A 346 8.96 17.98 -23.05
CA ILE A 346 8.10 18.91 -23.82
C ILE A 346 8.96 19.88 -24.64
N ARG A 347 10.03 20.44 -24.05
CA ARG A 347 10.99 21.30 -24.77
C ARG A 347 11.69 20.58 -25.91
N MET A 348 12.13 19.33 -25.71
CA MET A 348 12.79 18.53 -26.74
C MET A 348 11.85 18.20 -27.90
N LYS A 349 10.59 17.85 -27.61
CA LYS A 349 9.56 17.64 -28.64
C LYS A 349 9.30 18.90 -29.45
N LYS A 350 9.18 20.07 -28.78
CA LYS A 350 9.02 21.35 -29.47
C LYS A 350 10.23 21.68 -30.34
N ALA A 351 11.45 21.42 -29.84
CA ALA A 351 12.68 21.63 -30.60
C ALA A 351 12.72 20.75 -31.86
N ALA A 352 12.35 19.46 -31.76
CA ALA A 352 12.29 18.56 -32.90
C ALA A 352 11.31 19.07 -33.98
N MET A 353 10.10 19.50 -33.56
CA MET A 353 9.11 20.09 -34.49
C MET A 353 9.60 21.37 -35.18
N LEU A 354 10.42 22.20 -34.50
CA LEU A 354 10.98 23.42 -35.10
C LEU A 354 12.14 23.10 -36.05
N LEU A 355 12.96 22.10 -35.73
CA LEU A 355 14.06 21.65 -36.59
C LEU A 355 13.54 20.99 -37.88
N GLU A 356 12.46 20.21 -37.79
CA GLU A 356 11.76 19.61 -38.95
C GLU A 356 11.25 20.66 -39.95
N GLN A 357 10.87 21.85 -39.48
CA GLN A 357 10.40 22.91 -40.37
C GLN A 357 11.53 23.55 -41.19
N GLN A 358 12.80 23.35 -40.80
CA GLN A 358 13.99 23.92 -41.44
C GLN A 358 13.96 25.46 -41.63
N LYS A 359 13.14 26.17 -40.83
CA LYS A 359 13.00 27.64 -40.88
C LYS A 359 13.96 28.39 -39.95
N PHE A 360 14.53 27.68 -38.98
CA PHE A 360 15.35 28.25 -37.91
C PHE A 360 16.66 27.49 -37.80
N SER A 361 17.73 28.19 -37.45
CA SER A 361 19.02 27.59 -37.12
C SER A 361 18.95 26.84 -35.79
N ILE A 362 19.86 25.89 -35.57
CA ILE A 362 19.95 25.13 -34.31
C ILE A 362 20.11 26.07 -33.10
N ALA A 363 20.84 27.18 -33.26
CA ALA A 363 21.03 28.17 -32.21
C ALA A 363 19.72 28.92 -31.89
N GLU A 364 18.95 29.30 -32.91
CA GLU A 364 17.65 29.96 -32.72
C GLU A 364 16.64 29.00 -32.06
N VAL A 365 16.57 27.74 -32.52
CA VAL A 365 15.69 26.74 -31.91
C VAL A 365 16.04 26.51 -30.43
N MET A 366 17.33 26.42 -30.11
CA MET A 366 17.79 26.27 -28.73
C MET A 366 17.26 27.39 -27.82
N TYR A 367 17.36 28.65 -28.26
CA TYR A 367 16.83 29.79 -27.50
C TYR A 367 15.30 29.78 -27.43
N MET A 368 14.61 29.42 -28.53
CA MET A 368 13.15 29.32 -28.58
C MET A 368 12.55 28.26 -27.64
N VAL A 369 13.34 27.26 -27.24
CA VAL A 369 12.95 26.25 -26.25
C VAL A 369 13.58 26.47 -24.86
N GLY A 370 14.10 27.68 -24.62
CA GLY A 370 14.54 28.11 -23.29
C GLY A 370 15.86 27.47 -22.85
N PHE A 371 16.72 27.05 -23.78
CA PHE A 371 18.08 26.60 -23.48
C PHE A 371 19.08 27.73 -23.71
N SER A 372 20.00 27.92 -22.76
CA SER A 372 21.08 28.91 -22.82
C SER A 372 22.44 28.32 -23.22
N SER A 373 22.56 26.98 -23.25
CA SER A 373 23.81 26.28 -23.55
C SER A 373 23.64 25.28 -24.68
N SER A 374 24.39 25.49 -25.77
CA SER A 374 24.37 24.61 -26.95
C SER A 374 24.84 23.19 -26.64
N SER A 375 25.85 23.06 -25.77
CA SER A 375 26.36 21.76 -25.34
C SER A 375 25.33 20.97 -24.51
N TYR A 376 24.59 21.66 -23.64
CA TYR A 376 23.55 21.02 -22.82
C TYR A 376 22.33 20.64 -23.66
N PHE A 377 21.89 21.55 -24.55
CA PHE A 377 20.80 21.30 -25.50
C PHE A 377 21.10 20.09 -26.39
N SER A 378 22.29 20.04 -26.99
CA SER A 378 22.67 18.94 -27.89
C SER A 378 22.72 17.59 -27.18
N LYS A 379 23.22 17.54 -25.93
CA LYS A 379 23.21 16.33 -25.10
C LYS A 379 21.79 15.87 -24.76
N CYS A 380 20.92 16.80 -24.37
CA CYS A 380 19.53 16.48 -24.05
C CYS A 380 18.77 15.98 -25.29
N PHE A 381 18.97 16.64 -26.43
CA PHE A 381 18.36 16.23 -27.70
C PHE A 381 18.83 14.85 -28.14
N GLN A 382 20.14 14.58 -28.05
CA GLN A 382 20.70 13.27 -28.39
C GLN A 382 20.24 12.17 -27.44
N SER A 383 20.08 12.47 -26.15
CA SER A 383 19.55 11.52 -25.17
C SER A 383 18.09 11.15 -25.45
N GLU A 384 17.29 12.07 -26.01
CA GLU A 384 15.87 11.85 -26.28
C GLU A 384 15.63 11.18 -27.63
N PHE A 385 16.34 11.61 -28.69
CA PHE A 385 16.11 11.18 -30.07
C PHE A 385 17.20 10.26 -30.65
N GLY A 386 18.26 9.97 -29.89
CA GLY A 386 19.39 9.13 -30.31
C GLY A 386 20.33 9.76 -31.34
N VAL A 387 20.03 10.96 -31.85
CA VAL A 387 20.82 11.69 -32.86
C VAL A 387 21.04 13.14 -32.45
N THR A 388 22.08 13.77 -32.99
CA THR A 388 22.33 15.20 -32.73
C THR A 388 21.30 16.09 -33.45
N PRO A 389 21.05 17.34 -32.99
CA PRO A 389 20.14 18.26 -33.67
C PRO A 389 20.46 18.48 -35.15
N LYS A 390 21.76 18.52 -35.49
CA LYS A 390 22.22 18.65 -36.88
C LYS A 390 21.84 17.43 -37.73
N GLN A 391 22.09 16.23 -37.21
CA GLN A 391 21.72 14.99 -37.90
C GLN A 391 20.21 14.80 -38.01
N TYR A 392 19.45 15.34 -37.05
CA TYR A 392 17.99 15.33 -37.11
C TYR A 392 17.48 16.21 -38.26
N MET A 393 17.97 17.44 -38.38
CA MET A 393 17.66 18.34 -39.52
C MET A 393 18.04 17.77 -40.88
N GLU A 394 19.12 16.98 -40.96
CA GLU A 394 19.58 16.36 -42.23
C GLU A 394 18.74 15.14 -42.64
N LYS A 395 17.94 14.58 -41.71
CA LYS A 395 17.10 13.39 -41.95
C LYS A 395 15.62 13.71 -42.22
N SER A 396 15.15 14.88 -41.77
CA SER A 396 13.80 15.41 -41.97
C SER A 396 13.75 16.25 -43.24
#